data_AF-A0A819C8J7-F1
#
_entry.id   AF-A0A819C8J7-F1
#
_cell.length_a   1.000
_cell.length_b   1.000
_cell.length_c   1.000
_cell.angle_alpha   90.00
_cell.angle_beta   90.00
_cell.angle_gamma   90.00
#
_symmetry.space_group_name_H-M   'P 1'
#
loop_
_entity.id
_entity.type
_entity.pdbx_description
1 polymer ?
#
loop_
_entity_poly.entity_id
_entity_poly.type
_entity_poly.pdbx_seq_one_letter_code
_entity_poly.pdbx_strand_id
1 'polypeptide(L)'
;MDINEKDSHDLTGHTVKETPDCIYERLRHEISRIGSAARSTSDIFFVFGASGDLAKKKIYPTLWWLYRDGFLPEHICIIGYARSQLTVQKIFENAEKYMKVQDDERDIYKKFCCQHGGHTVEIY
;
A
#
# COMPACT_ATOMS: atom_id res chain seq x y z
N MET A 1 14.60 16.41 18.32
CA MET A 1 13.97 16.24 16.99
C MET A 1 12.70 15.46 17.23
N ASP A 2 11.64 16.19 17.51
CA ASP A 2 10.43 15.66 18.14
C ASP A 2 9.58 14.86 17.14
N ILE A 3 9.30 13.62 17.53
CA ILE A 3 8.38 12.72 16.87
C ILE A 3 6.98 13.25 17.21
N ASN A 4 6.34 13.94 16.27
CA ASN A 4 4.99 14.48 16.45
C ASN A 4 3.97 13.33 16.57
N GLU A 5 3.54 13.08 17.80
CA GLU A 5 2.37 12.30 18.23
C GLU A 5 1.14 12.82 17.47
N LYS A 6 0.42 11.96 16.73
CA LYS A 6 -0.85 12.32 16.11
C LYS A 6 -1.90 11.28 16.49
N ASP A 7 -2.97 11.79 17.08
CA ASP A 7 -4.11 11.01 17.57
C ASP A 7 -5.01 10.55 16.40
N SER A 8 -5.45 9.30 16.46
CA SER A 8 -6.54 8.75 15.66
C SER A 8 -7.72 8.35 16.56
N HIS A 9 -8.95 8.50 16.05
CA HIS A 9 -10.19 8.26 16.81
C HIS A 9 -10.79 6.89 16.46
N ASP A 10 -11.03 6.06 17.48
CA ASP A 10 -11.78 4.80 17.35
C ASP A 10 -13.31 5.04 17.41
N LEU A 11 -14.09 4.10 16.88
CA LEU A 11 -15.57 4.12 16.78
C LEU A 11 -16.29 4.18 18.14
N THR A 12 -15.55 4.15 19.25
CA THR A 12 -16.02 4.30 20.63
C THR A 12 -15.76 5.69 21.23
N GLY A 13 -15.17 6.62 20.47
CA GLY A 13 -14.91 8.00 20.92
C GLY A 13 -13.75 8.14 21.91
N HIS A 14 -12.92 7.10 22.08
CA HIS A 14 -11.67 7.19 22.83
C HIS A 14 -10.50 7.56 21.90
N THR A 15 -9.74 8.59 22.31
CA THR A 15 -8.52 9.04 21.64
C THR A 15 -7.40 8.06 21.96
N VAL A 16 -6.99 7.26 20.98
CA VAL A 16 -5.85 6.36 21.13
C VAL A 16 -4.61 7.10 20.63
N LYS A 17 -3.69 7.40 21.56
CA LYS A 17 -2.38 7.95 21.24
C LYS A 17 -1.60 6.89 20.46
N GLU A 18 -1.31 7.15 19.19
CA GLU A 18 -0.47 6.28 18.37
C GLU A 18 0.98 6.36 18.87
N THR A 19 1.28 5.56 19.89
CA THR A 19 2.64 5.33 20.35
C THR A 19 3.41 4.51 19.30
N PRO A 20 4.75 4.65 19.20
CA PRO A 20 5.56 3.80 18.34
C PRO A 20 5.28 2.31 18.56
N ASP A 21 4.95 1.90 19.79
CA ASP A 21 4.62 0.51 20.10
C ASP A 21 3.32 0.05 19.42
N CYS A 22 2.31 0.92 19.32
CA CYS A 22 1.03 0.57 18.70
C CYS A 22 1.15 0.34 17.19
N ILE A 23 2.01 1.10 16.49
CA ILE A 23 2.24 0.90 15.05
C ILE A 23 2.98 -0.42 14.80
N TYR A 24 3.91 -0.80 15.68
CA TYR A 24 4.63 -2.07 15.57
C TYR A 24 3.71 -3.26 15.81
N GLU A 25 2.83 -3.20 16.81
CA GLU A 25 1.88 -4.29 17.05
C GLU A 25 0.88 -4.43 15.91
N ARG A 26 0.37 -3.32 15.35
CA ARG A 26 -0.52 -3.36 14.19
C ARG A 26 0.17 -3.93 12.95
N LEU A 27 1.39 -3.49 12.66
CA LEU A 27 2.19 -4.03 11.56
C LEU A 27 2.53 -5.51 11.79
N ARG A 28 2.89 -5.91 13.02
CA ARG A 28 3.19 -7.31 13.35
C ARG A 28 1.96 -8.20 13.16
N HIS A 29 0.80 -7.75 13.62
CA HIS A 29 -0.46 -8.46 13.41
C HIS A 29 -0.76 -8.60 11.92
N GLU A 30 -0.57 -7.55 11.13
CA GLU A 30 -0.87 -7.62 9.70
C GLU A 30 0.12 -8.52 8.95
N ILE A 31 1.41 -8.41 9.21
CA ILE A 31 2.43 -9.31 8.65
C ILE A 31 2.14 -10.76 9.04
N SER A 32 1.70 -11.02 10.27
CA SER A 32 1.31 -12.36 10.70
C SER A 32 0.06 -12.87 9.98
N ARG A 33 -0.93 -12.01 9.73
CA ARG A 33 -2.14 -12.35 8.95
C ARG A 33 -1.79 -12.66 7.50
N ILE A 34 -1.00 -11.80 6.87
CA ILE A 34 -0.49 -11.97 5.50
C ILE A 34 0.33 -13.27 5.40
N GLY A 35 1.25 -13.52 6.32
CA GLY A 35 2.06 -14.74 6.35
C GLY A 35 1.25 -16.03 6.54
N SER A 36 0.10 -15.97 7.22
CA SER A 36 -0.80 -17.12 7.36
C SER A 36 -1.68 -17.38 6.14
N ALA A 37 -1.97 -16.36 5.33
CA ALA A 37 -2.73 -16.46 4.09
C ALA A 37 -1.84 -16.81 2.87
N ALA A 38 -0.56 -16.41 2.90
CA ALA A 38 0.42 -16.63 1.86
C ALA A 38 1.05 -18.04 1.94
N ARG A 39 0.58 -18.96 1.10
CA ARG A 39 1.02 -20.37 1.10
C ARG A 39 2.24 -20.67 0.19
N SER A 40 2.84 -19.65 -0.42
CA SER A 40 4.11 -19.69 -1.16
C SER A 40 4.85 -18.36 -0.98
N THR A 41 6.17 -18.35 -1.21
CA THR A 41 7.09 -17.21 -0.97
C THR A 41 6.51 -15.91 -1.49
N SER A 42 5.98 -15.09 -0.59
CA SER A 42 5.40 -13.80 -0.91
C SER A 42 6.44 -12.73 -0.63
N ASP A 43 6.90 -12.06 -1.69
CA ASP A 43 7.76 -10.90 -1.54
C ASP A 43 6.92 -9.74 -0.99
N ILE A 44 7.41 -9.02 0.02
CA ILE A 44 6.68 -7.90 0.61
C ILE A 44 7.44 -6.60 0.35
N PHE A 45 6.76 -5.62 -0.22
CA PHE A 45 7.30 -4.30 -0.52
C PHE A 45 6.57 -3.21 0.28
N PHE A 46 7.25 -2.61 1.24
CA PHE A 46 6.67 -1.54 2.06
C PHE A 46 6.89 -0.16 1.44
N VAL A 47 5.83 0.65 1.41
CA VAL A 47 5.84 2.06 1.02
C VAL A 47 5.47 2.91 2.22
N PHE A 48 6.47 3.29 3.02
CA PHE A 48 6.29 4.29 4.07
C PHE A 48 6.13 5.68 3.46
N GLY A 49 5.12 6.43 3.93
CA GLY A 49 4.72 7.68 3.29
C GLY A 49 3.96 7.45 1.98
N ALA A 50 3.10 6.43 1.93
CA ALA A 50 2.25 6.10 0.78
C ALA A 50 1.43 7.28 0.23
N SER A 51 1.00 8.21 1.10
CA SER A 51 0.28 9.43 0.70
C SER A 51 1.19 10.54 0.11
N GLY A 52 2.50 10.34 0.17
CA GLY A 52 3.50 11.34 -0.19
C GLY A 52 3.60 11.62 -1.68
N ASP A 53 4.17 12.78 -2.00
CA ASP A 53 4.35 13.24 -3.37
C ASP A 53 5.32 12.35 -4.17
N LEU A 54 6.37 11.84 -3.51
CA LEU A 54 7.31 10.90 -4.10
C LEU A 54 6.62 9.56 -4.43
N ALA A 55 5.79 9.04 -3.52
CA ALA A 55 5.06 7.81 -3.73
C ALA A 55 4.15 7.92 -4.97
N LYS A 56 3.35 8.98 -5.01
CA LYS A 56 2.43 9.30 -6.11
C LYS A 56 3.13 9.48 -7.46
N LYS A 57 4.26 10.20 -7.51
CA LYS A 57 4.92 10.61 -8.76
C LYS A 57 5.96 9.59 -9.27
N LYS A 58 6.47 8.72 -8.41
CA LYS A 58 7.58 7.82 -8.73
C LYS A 58 7.31 6.37 -8.31
N ILE A 59 6.99 6.12 -7.05
CA ILE A 59 6.90 4.73 -6.55
C ILE A 59 5.75 3.97 -7.22
N TYR A 60 4.51 4.48 -7.17
CA TYR A 60 3.38 3.79 -7.80
C TYR A 60 3.50 3.67 -9.33
N PRO A 61 3.93 4.72 -10.07
CA PRO A 61 4.21 4.58 -11.50
C PRO A 61 5.27 3.53 -11.83
N THR A 62 6.36 3.46 -11.05
CA THR A 62 7.40 2.45 -11.27
C THR A 62 6.88 1.04 -10.97
N LEU A 63 6.12 0.85 -9.90
CA LEU A 63 5.49 -0.45 -9.59
C LEU A 63 4.53 -0.89 -10.70
N TRP A 64 3.74 0.04 -11.25
CA TRP A 64 2.90 -0.22 -12.41
C TRP A 64 3.71 -0.68 -13.63
N TRP A 65 4.79 0.02 -13.98
CA TRP A 65 5.62 -0.37 -15.13
C TRP A 65 6.27 -1.74 -14.93
N LEU A 66 6.76 -2.04 -13.71
CA LEU A 66 7.30 -3.35 -13.39
C LEU A 66 6.25 -4.45 -13.47
N TYR A 67 5.02 -4.18 -13.01
CA TYR A 67 3.91 -5.12 -13.11
C TYR A 67 3.54 -5.41 -14.57
N ARG A 68 3.37 -4.34 -15.36
CA ARG A 68 3.03 -4.43 -16.78
C ARG A 68 4.09 -5.23 -17.56
N ASP A 69 5.36 -4.99 -17.29
CA ASP A 69 6.47 -5.61 -18.02
C ASP A 69 6.82 -7.02 -17.47
N GLY A 70 6.10 -7.51 -16.44
CA GLY A 70 6.30 -8.84 -15.86
C GLY A 70 7.57 -8.99 -15.00
N PHE A 71 8.13 -7.88 -14.52
CA PHE A 71 9.32 -7.86 -13.66
C PHE A 71 9.00 -7.94 -12.16
N LEU A 72 7.72 -7.82 -11.78
CA LEU A 72 7.32 -8.14 -10.42
C LEU A 72 7.22 -9.65 -10.22
N PRO A 73 7.61 -10.18 -9.04
CA PRO A 73 7.33 -11.57 -8.68
C PRO A 73 5.85 -11.88 -8.85
N GLU A 74 5.49 -13.14 -9.10
CA GLU A 74 4.09 -13.59 -9.26
C GLU A 74 3.27 -13.50 -7.95
N HIS A 75 3.97 -13.40 -6.81
CA HIS A 75 3.36 -13.24 -5.48
C HIS A 75 4.09 -12.13 -4.70
N ILE A 76 3.77 -10.87 -5.01
CA ILE A 76 4.26 -9.68 -4.30
C ILE A 76 3.14 -8.93 -3.58
N CYS A 77 3.28 -8.71 -2.28
CA CYS A 77 2.40 -7.86 -1.48
C CYS A 77 3.02 -6.45 -1.33
N ILE A 78 2.27 -5.40 -1.69
CA ILE A 78 2.72 -4.02 -1.58
C ILE A 78 1.96 -3.34 -0.43
N ILE A 79 2.62 -3.04 0.67
CA ILE A 79 1.96 -2.45 1.84
C ILE A 79 2.34 -0.97 1.94
N GLY A 80 1.37 -0.09 1.72
CA GLY A 80 1.49 1.33 1.99
C GLY A 80 1.26 1.64 3.46
N TYR A 81 2.00 2.61 4.00
CA TYR A 81 1.69 3.20 5.29
C TYR A 81 1.74 4.73 5.18
N ALA A 82 0.71 5.40 5.68
CA ALA A 82 0.62 6.85 5.69
C ALA A 82 -0.20 7.36 6.87
N ARG A 83 0.25 8.48 7.45
CA ARG A 83 -0.51 9.20 8.49
C ARG A 83 -1.87 9.74 8.02
N SER A 84 -2.07 9.84 6.70
CA SER A 84 -3.29 10.37 6.11
C SER A 84 -4.19 9.21 5.72
N GLN A 85 -5.45 9.27 6.13
CA GLN A 85 -6.45 8.30 5.71
C GLN A 85 -6.70 8.44 4.21
N LEU A 86 -6.17 7.49 3.43
CA LEU A 86 -6.38 7.39 1.98
C LEU A 86 -6.73 5.95 1.63
N THR A 87 -7.73 5.77 0.79
CA THR A 87 -8.07 4.46 0.25
C THR A 87 -7.09 4.09 -0.86
N VAL A 88 -6.90 2.78 -1.08
CA VAL A 88 -6.10 2.24 -2.19
C VAL A 88 -6.56 2.80 -3.52
N GLN A 89 -7.88 2.84 -3.75
CA GLN A 89 -8.47 3.46 -4.93
C GLN A 89 -8.02 4.92 -5.09
N LYS A 90 -8.04 5.72 -4.01
CA LYS A 90 -7.67 7.13 -4.10
C LYS A 90 -6.19 7.34 -4.40
N ILE A 91 -5.33 6.45 -3.92
CA ILE A 91 -3.91 6.46 -4.26
C ILE A 91 -3.71 6.24 -5.75
N PHE A 92 -4.35 5.21 -6.31
CA PHE A 92 -4.22 4.90 -7.73
C PHE A 92 -4.83 5.99 -8.61
N GLU A 93 -6.00 6.54 -8.26
CA GLU A 93 -6.58 7.72 -8.95
C GLU A 93 -5.60 8.90 -8.99
N ASN A 94 -4.94 9.19 -7.87
CA ASN A 94 -3.99 10.31 -7.77
C ASN A 94 -2.69 10.05 -8.55
N ALA A 95 -2.29 8.79 -8.66
CA ALA A 95 -1.06 8.35 -9.31
C ALA A 95 -1.24 8.07 -10.81
N GLU A 96 -2.46 7.75 -11.27
CA GLU A 96 -2.79 7.33 -12.65
C GLU A 96 -2.20 8.27 -13.71
N LYS A 97 -2.29 9.58 -13.48
CA LYS A 97 -1.74 10.61 -14.37
C LYS A 97 -0.22 10.52 -14.59
N TYR A 98 0.51 9.87 -13.69
CA TYR A 98 1.96 9.66 -13.79
C TYR A 98 2.31 8.28 -14.35
N MET A 99 1.35 7.35 -14.39
CA MET A 99 1.56 5.98 -14.85
C MET A 99 1.60 5.86 -16.37
N LYS A 100 0.99 6.81 -17.09
CA LYS A 100 0.93 6.83 -18.56
C LYS A 100 0.36 5.52 -19.14
N VAL A 101 -0.74 5.05 -18.55
CA VAL A 101 -1.44 3.82 -18.97
C VAL A 101 -1.95 4.01 -20.40
N GLN A 102 -1.60 3.09 -21.30
CA GLN A 102 -2.13 3.07 -22.66
C GLN A 102 -3.52 2.41 -22.70
N ASP A 103 -4.31 2.67 -23.74
CA ASP A 103 -5.68 2.16 -23.82
C ASP A 103 -5.75 0.62 -23.95
N ASP A 104 -4.78 -0.01 -24.59
CA ASP A 104 -4.61 -1.46 -24.70
C ASP A 104 -4.13 -2.11 -23.39
N GLU A 105 -3.54 -1.32 -22.48
CA GLU A 105 -3.05 -1.79 -21.17
C GLU A 105 -4.11 -1.68 -20.06
N ARG A 106 -5.30 -1.10 -20.32
CA ARG A 106 -6.29 -0.78 -19.27
C ARG A 106 -6.78 -1.98 -18.49
N ASP A 107 -6.90 -3.14 -19.12
CA ASP A 107 -7.35 -4.34 -18.42
C ASP A 107 -6.28 -4.88 -17.47
N ILE A 108 -5.00 -4.76 -17.84
CA ILE A 108 -3.86 -5.08 -16.99
C ILE A 108 -3.78 -4.07 -15.83
N TYR A 109 -4.03 -2.79 -16.11
CA TYR A 109 -4.08 -1.74 -15.09
C TYR A 109 -5.19 -1.95 -14.07
N LYS A 110 -6.40 -2.32 -14.53
CA LYS A 110 -7.49 -2.68 -13.62
C LYS A 110 -7.13 -3.87 -12.74
N LYS A 111 -6.46 -4.88 -13.29
CA LYS A 111 -5.95 -6.01 -12.51
C LYS A 111 -4.97 -5.54 -11.44
N PHE A 112 -4.00 -4.69 -11.80
CA PHE A 112 -3.04 -4.11 -10.85
C PHE A 112 -3.72 -3.33 -9.71
N CYS A 113 -4.75 -2.53 -10.02
CA CYS A 113 -5.45 -1.71 -9.02
C CYS A 113 -6.46 -2.50 -8.16
N CYS A 114 -7.04 -3.60 -8.67
CA CYS A 114 -8.11 -4.34 -8.01
C CYS A 114 -7.71 -5.71 -7.44
N GLN A 115 -6.56 -6.30 -7.82
CA GLN A 115 -6.32 -7.72 -7.54
C GLN A 115 -6.14 -8.03 -6.04
N HIS A 116 -6.89 -9.06 -5.62
CA HIS A 116 -6.73 -9.92 -4.45
C HIS A 116 -6.37 -11.34 -4.94
N GLY A 117 -5.18 -11.51 -5.53
CA GLY A 117 -4.80 -12.75 -6.21
C GLY A 117 -3.29 -12.97 -6.27
N GLY A 118 -2.64 -13.06 -5.09
CA GLY A 118 -1.19 -13.20 -4.96
C GLY A 118 -0.46 -11.85 -4.82
N HIS A 119 -1.05 -10.79 -5.37
CA HIS A 119 -0.71 -9.41 -5.07
C HIS A 119 -1.76 -8.77 -4.19
N THR A 120 -1.33 -8.12 -3.11
CA THR A 120 -2.21 -7.41 -2.18
C THR A 120 -1.64 -6.02 -1.94
N VAL A 121 -2.44 -4.98 -2.20
CA VAL A 121 -2.09 -3.59 -1.85
C VAL A 121 -2.96 -3.13 -0.68
N GLU A 122 -2.34 -2.88 0.48
CA GLU A 122 -3.04 -2.37 1.66
C GLU A 122 -2.39 -1.07 2.12
N ILE A 123 -3.19 -0.10 2.56
CA ILE A 123 -2.68 1.16 3.10
C ILE A 123 -3.18 1.34 4.51
N TYR A 124 -2.23 1.52 5.42
CA TYR A 124 -2.45 1.70 6.86
C TYR A 124 -2.15 3.12 7.31
#